data_AF-A0A0U0SGT3-F1
#
_entry.id   AF-A0A0U0SGT3-F1
#
_cell.length_a   1.000
_cell.length_b   1.000
_cell.length_c   1.000
_cell.angle_alpha   90.00
_cell.angle_beta   90.00
_cell.angle_gamma   90.00
#
_symmetry.space_group_name_H-M   'P 1'
#
loop_
_entity.id
_entity.type
_entity.pdbx_description
1 polymer ?
#
loop_
_entity_poly.entity_id
_entity_poly.type
_entity_poly.pdbx_seq_one_letter_code
_entity_poly.pdbx_strand_id
1 'polypeptide(L)'
;MDGVEGLAQAGVRMQVAGQPDWVSLRRQVTVAQRKSDLRAAEDPIDAVVCAYVALYAQRRPADVTIYGDFTTGYIVTPSLPTDFRTAPDAGRRARARR
;
A
#
# COMPACT_ATOMS: atom_id res chain seq x y z
N MET A 1 13.49 6.31 6.25
CA MET A 1 12.30 5.79 5.55
C MET A 1 11.17 6.75 5.87
N ASP A 2 10.75 7.53 4.89
CA ASP A 2 9.78 8.61 5.08
C ASP A 2 8.33 8.12 5.04
N GLY A 3 8.11 6.79 5.06
CA GLY A 3 6.79 6.17 5.17
C GLY A 3 5.73 6.80 4.25
N VAL A 4 4.55 7.06 4.82
CA VAL A 4 3.46 7.78 4.15
C VAL A 4 3.79 9.26 3.97
N GLU A 5 4.64 9.87 4.81
CA GLU A 5 5.06 11.26 4.63
C GLU A 5 5.82 11.48 3.30
N GLY A 6 6.50 10.46 2.78
CA GLY A 6 7.18 10.49 1.49
C GLY A 6 6.24 10.72 0.30
N LEU A 7 4.93 10.47 0.45
CA LEU A 7 3.92 10.73 -0.59
C LEU A 7 3.78 12.22 -0.91
N ALA A 8 4.30 13.12 -0.08
CA ALA A 8 4.40 14.54 -0.39
C ALA A 8 5.20 14.81 -1.68
N GLN A 9 6.18 13.95 -1.98
CA GLN A 9 7.07 14.07 -3.13
C GLN A 9 6.75 13.09 -4.27
N ALA A 10 5.72 12.25 -4.12
CA ALA A 10 5.33 11.29 -5.14
C ALA A 10 4.67 11.97 -6.36
N GLY A 11 4.63 11.25 -7.49
CA GLY A 11 4.00 11.73 -8.72
C GLY A 11 2.49 12.02 -8.56
N VAL A 12 1.83 11.33 -7.64
CA VAL A 12 0.53 11.72 -7.08
C VAL A 12 0.79 12.17 -5.64
N ARG A 13 0.67 13.46 -5.36
CA ARG A 13 1.04 14.02 -4.06
C ARG A 13 -0.07 13.81 -3.03
N MET A 14 0.33 13.43 -1.81
CA MET A 14 -0.53 13.47 -0.61
C MET A 14 0.26 14.02 0.58
N GLN A 15 -0.26 15.09 1.19
CA GLN A 15 0.36 15.76 2.33
C GLN A 15 -0.32 15.29 3.61
N VAL A 16 0.44 14.58 4.45
CA VAL A 16 0.03 14.20 5.81
C VAL A 16 0.90 14.85 6.89
N ALA A 17 2.10 15.30 6.50
CA ALA A 17 3.01 16.00 7.38
C ALA A 17 2.37 17.31 7.87
N GLY A 18 2.38 17.54 9.19
CA GLY A 18 1.77 18.71 9.82
C GLY A 18 0.31 18.54 10.23
N GLN A 19 -0.38 17.46 9.82
CA GLN A 19 -1.70 17.13 10.35
C GLN A 19 -1.56 16.65 11.81
N PRO A 20 -2.20 17.28 12.79
CA PRO A 20 -2.02 16.94 14.21
C PRO A 20 -2.31 15.47 14.52
N ASP A 21 -3.35 14.91 13.92
CA ASP A 21 -3.74 13.51 14.09
C ASP A 21 -2.69 12.56 13.51
N TRP A 22 -2.11 12.89 12.36
CA TRP A 22 -1.02 12.12 11.76
C TRP A 22 0.24 12.14 12.65
N VAL A 23 0.59 13.31 13.18
CA VAL A 23 1.73 13.45 14.10
C VAL A 23 1.52 12.61 15.36
N SER A 24 0.30 12.59 15.90
CA SER A 24 -0.08 11.74 17.03
C SER A 24 0.06 10.26 16.70
N LEU A 25 -0.48 9.80 15.55
CA LEU A 25 -0.37 8.43 15.08
C LEU A 25 1.09 8.00 14.90
N ARG A 26 1.92 8.83 14.26
CA ARG A 26 3.35 8.55 14.07
C ARG A 26 4.07 8.37 15.40
N ARG A 27 3.75 9.20 16.40
CA ARG A 27 4.29 9.04 17.76
C ARG A 27 3.86 7.72 18.39
N GLN A 28 2.57 7.37 18.31
CA GLN A 28 2.04 6.11 18.86
C GLN A 28 2.76 4.89 18.29
N VAL A 29 2.94 4.83 16.97
CA VAL A 29 3.68 3.74 16.31
C VAL A 29 5.13 3.71 16.73
N THR A 30 5.78 4.87 16.85
CA THR A 30 7.22 4.96 17.18
C THR A 30 7.51 4.48 18.62
N VAL A 31 6.59 4.72 19.56
CA VAL A 31 6.77 4.34 20.97
C VAL A 31 6.17 2.99 21.32
N ALA A 32 5.40 2.37 20.43
CA ALA A 32 4.78 1.07 20.63
C ALA A 32 5.83 0.01 21.01
N GLN A 33 5.58 -0.75 22.08
CA GLN A 33 6.49 -1.80 22.55
C GLN A 33 5.88 -3.19 22.36
N ARG A 34 4.56 -3.26 22.12
CA ARG A 34 3.81 -4.50 21.94
C ARG A 34 2.98 -4.43 20.67
N LYS A 35 2.69 -5.59 20.08
CA LYS A 35 1.78 -5.70 18.93
C LYS A 35 0.40 -5.12 19.22
N SER A 36 -0.10 -5.24 20.46
CA SER A 36 -1.38 -4.66 20.88
C SER A 36 -1.40 -3.13 20.78
N ASP A 37 -0.26 -2.48 20.98
CA ASP A 37 -0.14 -1.02 20.96
C ASP A 37 -0.30 -0.48 19.53
N LEU A 38 0.07 -1.29 18.53
CA LEU A 38 -0.07 -0.95 17.12
C LEU A 38 -1.50 -1.04 16.61
N ARG A 39 -2.36 -1.86 17.24
CA ARG A 39 -3.72 -2.10 16.78
C ARG A 39 -4.57 -0.82 16.73
N ALA A 40 -4.32 0.13 17.62
CA ALA A 40 -5.01 1.42 17.62
C ALA A 40 -4.52 2.37 16.51
N ALA A 41 -3.31 2.15 15.98
CA ALA A 41 -2.72 2.97 14.93
C ALA A 41 -2.86 2.36 13.53
N GLU A 42 -3.06 1.04 13.42
CA GLU A 42 -3.22 0.30 12.17
C GLU A 42 -4.43 0.79 11.37
N ASP A 43 -5.65 0.75 11.93
CA ASP A 43 -6.86 1.14 11.19
C ASP A 43 -6.81 2.57 10.64
N PRO A 44 -6.35 3.60 11.39
CA PRO A 44 -6.18 4.95 10.84
C PRO A 44 -5.13 5.05 9.74
N ILE A 45 -4.01 4.32 9.86
CA ILE A 45 -2.97 4.28 8.82
C ILE A 45 -3.51 3.61 7.55
N ASP A 46 -4.22 2.50 7.69
CA ASP A 46 -4.86 1.80 6.58
C ASP A 46 -5.87 2.69 5.88
N ALA A 47 -6.68 3.47 6.62
CA ALA A 47 -7.60 4.43 6.02
C ALA A 47 -6.89 5.49 5.17
N VAL A 48 -5.76 6.01 5.66
CA VAL A 48 -4.93 6.99 4.93
C VAL A 48 -4.34 6.38 3.66
N VAL A 49 -3.82 5.14 3.74
CA VAL A 49 -3.29 4.42 2.58
C VAL A 49 -4.41 4.08 1.58
N CYS A 50 -5.58 3.65 2.05
CA CYS A 50 -6.75 3.39 1.20
C CYS A 50 -7.19 4.65 0.44
N ALA A 51 -7.25 5.79 1.12
CA ALA A 51 -7.56 7.07 0.49
C ALA A 51 -6.52 7.44 -0.58
N TYR A 52 -5.24 7.20 -0.32
CA TYR A 52 -4.19 7.41 -1.31
C TYR A 52 -4.34 6.49 -2.53
N VAL A 53 -4.60 5.20 -2.34
CA VAL A 53 -4.80 4.25 -3.44
C VAL A 53 -5.99 4.66 -4.30
N ALA A 54 -7.10 5.08 -3.70
CA ALA A 54 -8.26 5.60 -4.43
C ALA A 54 -7.91 6.87 -5.23
N LEU A 55 -7.20 7.82 -4.61
CA LEU A 55 -6.71 9.04 -5.27
C LEU A 55 -5.78 8.71 -6.45
N TYR A 56 -4.88 7.75 -6.25
CA TYR A 56 -3.94 7.31 -7.27
C TYR A 56 -4.67 6.68 -8.46
N ALA A 57 -5.57 5.72 -8.21
CA ALA A 57 -6.34 5.06 -9.25
C ALA A 57 -7.20 6.05 -10.06
N GLN A 58 -7.77 7.07 -9.39
CA GLN A 58 -8.53 8.12 -10.06
C GLN A 58 -7.65 9.01 -10.94
N ARG A 59 -6.44 9.38 -10.50
CA ARG A 59 -5.55 10.30 -11.22
C ARG A 59 -4.67 9.63 -12.26
N ARG A 60 -4.40 8.33 -12.09
CA ARG A 60 -3.50 7.52 -12.92
C ARG A 60 -4.19 6.19 -13.30
N PRO A 61 -5.37 6.23 -13.96
CA PRO A 61 -6.11 5.01 -14.28
C PRO A 61 -5.35 4.08 -15.24
N ALA A 62 -4.42 4.61 -16.04
CA ALA A 62 -3.58 3.83 -16.95
C ALA A 62 -2.42 3.10 -16.24
N ASP A 63 -2.07 3.49 -15.01
CA ASP A 63 -0.95 2.94 -14.25
C ASP A 63 -1.43 1.87 -13.24
N VAL A 64 -2.72 1.51 -13.29
CA VAL A 64 -3.34 0.50 -12.40
C VAL A 64 -4.06 -0.56 -13.22
N THR A 65 -4.01 -1.79 -12.71
CA THR A 65 -4.79 -2.92 -13.23
C THR A 65 -5.86 -3.29 -12.21
N ILE A 66 -7.09 -3.45 -12.69
CA ILE A 66 -8.24 -3.88 -11.89
C ILE A 66 -8.53 -5.35 -12.22
N TYR A 67 -8.51 -6.21 -11.19
CA TYR A 67 -8.90 -7.61 -11.29
C TYR A 67 -10.25 -7.84 -10.64
N GLY A 68 -11.20 -8.43 -11.38
CA GLY A 68 -12.58 -8.59 -10.94
C GLY A 68 -13.50 -7.48 -11.49
N ASP A 69 -14.67 -7.31 -10.87
CA ASP A 69 -15.67 -6.34 -11.30
C ASP A 69 -16.44 -5.75 -10.11
N PHE A 70 -17.24 -4.71 -10.36
CA PHE A 70 -17.97 -4.03 -9.30
C PHE A 70 -19.00 -4.92 -8.57
N THR A 71 -19.56 -5.91 -9.26
CA THR A 71 -20.62 -6.79 -8.76
C THR A 71 -20.06 -7.83 -7.80
N THR A 72 -18.88 -8.40 -8.12
CA THR A 72 -18.24 -9.45 -7.32
C THR A 72 -17.15 -8.94 -6.38
N GLY A 73 -16.77 -7.67 -6.55
CA GLY A 73 -15.62 -7.07 -5.90
C GLY A 73 -14.41 -7.08 -6.83
N TYR A 74 -13.54 -6.09 -6.66
CA TYR A 74 -12.33 -5.96 -7.46
C TYR A 74 -11.12 -5.61 -6.60
N ILE A 75 -9.94 -5.98 -7.11
CA ILE A 75 -8.65 -5.63 -6.54
C ILE A 75 -7.99 -4.63 -7.48
N VAL A 76 -7.53 -3.51 -6.92
CA VAL A 76 -6.72 -2.52 -7.63
C VAL A 76 -5.26 -2.73 -7.26
N THR A 77 -4.40 -2.85 -8.26
CA THR A 77 -2.95 -2.94 -8.09
C THR A 77 -2.26 -2.04 -9.11
N PRO A 78 -1.04 -1.53 -8.82
CA PRO A 78 -0.19 -0.99 -9.87
C PRO A 78 -0.09 -1.97 -11.05
N SER A 79 -0.12 -1.44 -12.27
CA SER A 79 0.11 -2.22 -13.47
C SER A 79 1.56 -2.70 -13.50
N LEU A 80 1.74 -3.94 -13.98
CA LEU A 80 3.07 -4.52 -14.13
C LEU A 80 3.81 -3.80 -15.26
N PRO A 81 5.09 -3.42 -15.08
CA PRO A 81 5.90 -2.89 -16.18
C PRO A 81 5.94 -3.87 -17.35
N THR A 82 5.89 -3.35 -18.59
CA THR A 82 5.88 -4.18 -19.81
C THR A 82 7.12 -5.05 -19.97
N ASP A 83 8.23 -4.67 -19.35
CA ASP A 83 9.51 -5.36 -19.34
C ASP A 83 9.70 -6.28 -18.13
N PHE A 84 8.67 -6.44 -17.28
CA PHE A 84 8.75 -7.29 -16.11
C PHE A 84 8.93 -8.76 -16.52
N ARG A 85 10.09 -9.33 -16.16
CA ARG A 85 10.36 -10.76 -16.27
C ARG A 85 10.13 -11.44 -14.94
N THR A 86 9.26 -12.45 -14.94
CA THR A 86 9.16 -13.37 -13.81
C THR A 86 10.48 -14.10 -13.62
N ALA A 87 10.90 -14.28 -12.37
CA ALA A 87 12.04 -15.15 -12.07
C ALA A 87 11.71 -16.58 -12.52
N PRO A 88 12.70 -17.36 -13.01
CA PRO A 88 12.48 -18.76 -13.34
C PRO A 88 11.96 -19.52 -12.12
N ASP A 89 10.93 -20.33 -12.33
CA ASP A 89 10.17 -21.04 -11.31
C ASP A 89 11.01 -22.18 -10.67
N ALA A 90 12.04 -21.83 -9.90
CA ALA A 90 12.99 -22.79 -9.31
C ALA A 90 12.35 -23.64 -8.19
N GLY A 91 11.27 -23.15 -7.58
CA GLY A 91 10.61 -23.79 -6.43
C GLY A 91 9.64 -24.92 -6.78
N ARG A 92 9.06 -24.95 -7.99
CA ARG A 92 8.01 -25.93 -8.35
C ARG A 92 8.56 -27.32 -8.68
N ARG A 93 9.81 -27.44 -9.13
CA ARG A 93 10.44 -28.73 -9.50
C ARG A 93 10.85 -29.59 -8.30
N ALA A 94 11.06 -29.00 -7.13
CA ALA A 94 11.49 -29.72 -5.93
C ALA A 94 10.34 -30.49 -5.24
N ARG A 95 9.08 -30.03 -5.40
CA ARG A 95 7.90 -30.65 -4.78
C ARG A 95 7.27 -31.79 -5.58
N ALA A 96 7.53 -31.87 -6.89
CA ALA A 96 7.00 -32.92 -7.77
C ALA A 96 7.82 -34.24 -7.76
N ARG A 97 8.89 -34.31 -6.95
CA ARG A 97 9.78 -35.47 -6.83
C ARG A 97 9.71 -36.16 -5.45
N ARG A 98 8.68 -35.87 -4.66
CA ARG A 98 8.40 -36.52 -3.37
C ARG A 98 7.08 -37.25 -3.42
#